data_AF-A0A497N8Y3-F1
#
_entry.id   AF-A0A497N8Y3-F1
#
_cell.length_a   1.000
_cell.length_b   1.000
_cell.length_c   1.000
_cell.angle_alpha   90.00
_cell.angle_beta   90.00
_cell.angle_gamma   90.00
#
_symmetry.space_group_name_H-M   'P 1'
#
loop_
_entity.id
_entity.type
_entity.pdbx_description
1 polymer ?
#
loop_
_entity_poly.entity_id
_entity_poly.type
_entity_poly.pdbx_seq_one_letter_code
_entity_poly.pdbx_strand_id
1 'polypeptide(L)'
;MRIVERKDMKSNPEEKIKLEGRIRRIALLNAVRHDGKARVKPVIGRLLAEEPSLRGRVKEITPLVTSIVEEVNRLTLTEQRSILERLWPQALERREKRGKERVLPPLPNVDKYERVVTRFAPNPDCVLHLGSARAIILSHEYARMYDGLFILRFEDTDPRLKRSALQFFDLIREDLRWLGCRWDEEYIQSDRLPIYYKYARKLIEDGNAYVCTCKP
;
A
#
# COMPACT_ATOMS: atom_id res chain seq x y z
N MET A 1 -8.83 4.72 -41.97
CA MET A 1 -9.12 3.29 -41.70
C MET A 1 -7.87 2.48 -42.05
N ARG A 2 -6.92 2.36 -41.12
CA ARG A 2 -5.67 1.61 -41.36
C ARG A 2 -5.94 0.14 -41.05
N ILE A 3 -5.99 -0.67 -42.11
CA ILE A 3 -6.02 -2.12 -42.04
C ILE A 3 -4.71 -2.54 -41.38
N VAL A 4 -4.77 -2.95 -40.12
CA VAL A 4 -3.66 -3.63 -39.46
C VAL A 4 -3.56 -4.99 -40.12
N GLU A 5 -2.57 -5.16 -40.98
CA GLU A 5 -2.23 -6.44 -41.60
C GLU A 5 -2.17 -7.52 -40.52
N ARG A 6 -3.09 -8.47 -40.58
CA ARG A 6 -3.00 -9.72 -39.83
C ARG A 6 -1.82 -10.49 -40.41
N LYS A 7 -0.65 -10.37 -39.80
CA LYS A 7 0.44 -11.33 -40.03
C LYS A 7 0.02 -12.67 -39.43
N ASP A 8 -0.57 -13.50 -40.28
CA ASP A 8 -0.84 -14.91 -40.01
C ASP A 8 0.47 -15.61 -39.65
N MET A 9 0.51 -16.24 -38.49
CA MET A 9 1.67 -16.97 -37.96
C MET A 9 1.85 -18.35 -38.61
N LYS A 10 1.59 -18.43 -39.93
CA LYS A 10 1.76 -19.64 -40.73
C LYS A 10 3.16 -19.75 -41.36
N SER A 11 4.05 -18.78 -41.18
CA SER A 11 5.31 -18.76 -41.94
C SER A 11 6.47 -18.02 -41.25
N ASN A 12 6.81 -18.38 -40.00
CA ASN A 12 8.19 -18.24 -39.51
C ASN A 12 8.52 -19.25 -38.39
N PRO A 13 9.19 -20.38 -38.73
CA PRO A 13 9.56 -21.42 -37.76
C PRO A 13 10.37 -20.90 -36.56
N GLU A 14 11.22 -19.89 -36.78
CA GLU A 14 12.08 -19.32 -35.73
C GLU A 14 11.27 -18.57 -34.66
N GLU A 15 10.24 -17.84 -35.06
CA GLU A 15 9.36 -17.12 -34.12
C GLU A 15 8.56 -18.09 -33.24
N LYS A 16 8.12 -19.21 -33.81
CA LYS A 16 7.42 -20.26 -33.07
C LYS A 16 8.32 -20.89 -32.02
N ILE A 17 9.54 -21.28 -32.39
CA ILE A 17 10.54 -21.85 -31.47
C ILE A 17 10.85 -20.87 -30.33
N LYS A 18 11.01 -19.58 -30.65
CA LYS A 18 11.28 -18.53 -29.66
C LYS A 18 10.11 -18.34 -28.69
N LEU A 19 8.87 -18.38 -29.19
CA LEU A 19 7.66 -18.28 -28.38
C LEU A 19 7.51 -19.49 -27.44
N GLU A 20 7.68 -20.70 -27.95
CA GLU A 20 7.65 -21.94 -27.17
C GLU A 20 8.72 -21.94 -26.07
N GLY A 21 9.95 -21.54 -26.39
CA GLY A 21 11.03 -21.41 -25.42
C GLY A 21 10.70 -20.41 -24.30
N ARG A 22 10.08 -19.27 -24.63
CA ARG A 22 9.62 -18.28 -23.63
C ARG A 22 8.52 -18.85 -22.74
N ILE A 23 7.51 -19.51 -23.32
CA ILE A 23 6.42 -20.14 -22.56
C ILE A 23 6.98 -21.20 -21.63
N ARG A 24 7.88 -22.06 -22.12
CA ARG A 24 8.52 -23.13 -21.34
C ARG A 24 9.31 -22.57 -20.16
N ARG A 25 10.09 -21.51 -20.38
CA ARG A 25 10.80 -20.80 -19.30
C ARG A 25 9.85 -20.30 -18.21
N ILE A 26 8.76 -19.63 -18.62
CA ILE A 26 7.77 -19.07 -17.68
C ILE A 26 7.04 -20.19 -16.92
N ALA A 27 6.68 -21.28 -17.61
CA ALA A 27 6.02 -22.45 -17.01
C ALA A 27 6.94 -23.14 -16.00
N LEU A 28 8.21 -23.42 -16.34
CA LEU A 28 9.19 -24.00 -15.42
C LEU A 28 9.41 -23.12 -14.20
N LEU A 29 9.57 -21.81 -14.38
CA LEU A 29 9.74 -20.88 -13.26
C LEU A 29 8.49 -20.83 -12.37
N ASN A 30 7.29 -20.92 -12.95
CA ASN A 30 6.05 -21.01 -12.18
C ASN A 30 5.98 -22.33 -11.40
N ALA A 31 6.31 -23.46 -12.02
CA ALA A 31 6.32 -24.77 -11.37
C ALA A 31 7.28 -24.81 -10.17
N VAL A 32 8.53 -24.36 -10.36
CA VAL A 32 9.56 -24.35 -9.31
C VAL A 32 9.15 -23.48 -8.11
N ARG A 33 8.40 -22.39 -8.34
CA ARG A 33 7.90 -21.50 -7.27
C ARG A 33 6.64 -22.01 -6.57
N HIS A 34 6.02 -23.07 -7.09
CA HIS A 34 4.77 -23.64 -6.58
C HIS A 34 4.86 -25.16 -6.51
N ASP A 35 5.93 -25.66 -5.89
CA ASP A 35 6.12 -27.07 -5.53
C ASP A 35 5.90 -28.05 -6.68
N GLY A 36 6.42 -27.69 -7.85
CA GLY A 36 6.40 -28.52 -9.06
C GLY A 36 5.16 -28.36 -9.93
N LYS A 37 4.22 -27.47 -9.56
CA LYS A 37 2.93 -27.31 -10.26
C LYS A 37 2.79 -25.97 -10.95
N ALA A 38 3.05 -25.94 -12.26
CA ALA A 38 2.72 -24.81 -13.12
C ALA A 38 1.20 -24.70 -13.37
N ARG A 39 0.71 -23.46 -13.51
CA ARG A 39 -0.69 -23.17 -13.82
C ARG A 39 -0.80 -22.28 -15.07
N VAL A 40 -1.75 -22.60 -15.95
CA VAL A 40 -1.96 -21.89 -17.23
C VAL A 40 -2.22 -20.39 -17.03
N LYS A 41 -3.13 -20.00 -16.13
CA LYS A 41 -3.51 -18.58 -15.92
C LYS A 41 -2.30 -17.69 -15.54
N PRO A 42 -1.49 -18.02 -14.51
CA PRO A 42 -0.25 -17.29 -14.21
C PRO A 42 0.75 -17.22 -15.36
N VAL A 43 0.92 -18.32 -16.11
CA VAL A 43 1.85 -18.37 -17.24
C VAL A 43 1.40 -17.42 -18.36
N ILE A 44 0.12 -17.42 -18.72
CA ILE A 44 -0.44 -16.47 -19.69
C ILE A 44 -0.26 -15.03 -19.18
N GLY A 45 -0.61 -14.76 -17.91
CA GLY A 45 -0.48 -13.42 -17.33
C GLY A 45 0.95 -12.89 -17.39
N ARG A 46 1.94 -13.74 -17.10
CA ARG A 46 3.35 -13.37 -17.18
C ARG A 46 3.83 -13.19 -18.63
N LEU A 47 3.40 -14.06 -19.55
CA LEU A 47 3.71 -13.96 -20.98
C LEU A 47 3.22 -12.63 -21.57
N LEU A 48 1.97 -12.22 -21.26
CA LEU A 48 1.39 -10.97 -21.74
C LEU A 48 2.04 -9.71 -21.12
N ALA A 49 2.64 -9.84 -19.93
CA ALA A 49 3.40 -8.77 -19.31
C ALA A 49 4.77 -8.59 -19.98
N GLU A 50 5.40 -9.68 -20.44
CA GLU A 50 6.68 -9.64 -21.15
C GLU A 50 6.53 -9.33 -22.64
N GLU A 51 5.40 -9.70 -23.26
CA GLU A 51 5.10 -9.48 -24.67
C GLU A 51 3.65 -8.96 -24.85
N PRO A 52 3.43 -7.64 -24.70
CA PRO A 52 2.09 -7.05 -24.81
C PRO A 52 1.41 -7.22 -26.17
N SER A 53 2.18 -7.46 -27.25
CA SER A 53 1.66 -7.66 -28.61
C SER A 53 0.76 -8.91 -28.73
N LEU A 54 0.92 -9.89 -27.84
CA LEU A 54 0.13 -11.14 -27.84
C LEU A 54 -1.29 -10.98 -27.27
N ARG A 55 -1.66 -9.83 -26.70
CA ARG A 55 -2.99 -9.62 -26.09
C ARG A 55 -4.15 -9.86 -27.05
N GLY A 56 -4.00 -9.54 -28.33
CA GLY A 56 -5.02 -9.78 -29.35
C GLY A 56 -5.19 -11.25 -29.73
N ARG A 57 -4.26 -12.12 -29.34
CA ARG A 57 -4.12 -13.50 -29.83
C ARG A 57 -4.18 -14.54 -28.72
N VAL A 58 -4.69 -14.15 -27.54
CA VAL A 58 -4.76 -15.02 -26.35
C VAL A 58 -5.45 -16.35 -26.65
N LYS A 59 -6.53 -16.35 -27.44
CA LYS A 59 -7.25 -17.57 -27.82
C LYS A 59 -6.39 -18.54 -28.64
N GLU A 60 -5.53 -18.03 -29.52
CA GLU A 60 -4.63 -18.84 -30.36
C GLU A 60 -3.46 -19.44 -29.56
N ILE A 61 -2.91 -18.67 -28.61
CA ILE A 61 -1.76 -19.11 -27.81
C ILE A 61 -2.15 -20.01 -26.62
N THR A 62 -3.40 -19.95 -26.16
CA THR A 62 -3.84 -20.69 -24.97
C THR A 62 -3.62 -22.20 -25.11
N PRO A 63 -3.98 -22.87 -26.23
CA PRO A 63 -3.69 -24.30 -26.40
C PRO A 63 -2.20 -24.64 -26.30
N LEU A 64 -1.33 -23.79 -26.87
CA LEU A 64 0.12 -23.97 -26.80
C LEU A 64 0.64 -23.83 -25.37
N VAL A 65 0.16 -22.82 -24.63
CA VAL A 65 0.51 -22.63 -23.22
C VAL A 65 0.03 -23.81 -22.37
N THR A 66 -1.18 -24.31 -22.60
CA THR A 66 -1.71 -25.49 -21.90
C THR A 66 -0.83 -26.72 -22.12
N SER A 67 -0.48 -27.04 -23.37
CA SER A 67 0.41 -28.18 -23.71
C SER A 67 1.74 -28.09 -22.97
N ILE A 68 2.40 -26.92 -23.01
CA ILE A 68 3.70 -26.73 -22.37
C ILE A 68 3.60 -26.80 -20.83
N VAL A 69 2.52 -26.28 -20.24
CA VAL A 69 2.29 -26.40 -18.80
C VAL A 69 2.09 -27.86 -18.39
N GLU A 70 1.35 -28.64 -19.17
CA GLU A 70 1.16 -30.07 -18.93
C GLU A 70 2.49 -30.83 -19.04
N GLU A 71 3.30 -30.56 -20.06
CA GLU A 71 4.65 -31.15 -20.20
C GLU A 71 5.53 -30.83 -18.99
N VAL A 72 5.55 -29.57 -18.54
CA VAL A 72 6.33 -29.15 -17.38
C VAL A 72 5.85 -29.86 -16.11
N ASN A 73 4.53 -30.03 -15.94
CA ASN A 73 3.95 -30.70 -14.78
C ASN A 73 4.18 -32.22 -14.76
N ARG A 74 4.60 -32.84 -15.88
CA ARG A 74 5.02 -34.26 -15.90
C ARG A 74 6.43 -34.47 -15.37
N LEU A 75 7.23 -33.41 -15.28
CA LEU A 75 8.59 -33.46 -14.74
C LEU A 75 8.57 -33.37 -13.22
N THR A 76 9.52 -34.03 -12.57
CA THR A 76 9.78 -33.86 -11.14
C THR A 76 10.33 -32.46 -10.84
N LEU A 77 10.16 -31.99 -9.60
CA LEU A 77 10.69 -30.69 -9.18
C LEU A 77 12.21 -30.58 -9.40
N THR A 78 12.95 -31.68 -9.21
CA THR A 78 14.40 -31.75 -9.43
C THR A 78 14.74 -31.56 -10.91
N GLU A 79 14.04 -32.24 -11.81
CA GLU A 79 14.23 -32.09 -13.26
C GLU A 79 13.86 -30.68 -13.72
N GLN A 80 12.76 -30.11 -13.21
CA GLN A 80 12.35 -28.74 -13.52
C GLN A 80 13.43 -27.72 -13.14
N ARG A 81 14.03 -27.86 -11.95
CA ARG A 81 15.13 -27.00 -11.49
C ARG A 81 16.37 -27.17 -12.37
N SER A 82 16.77 -28.41 -12.65
CA SER A 82 17.93 -28.71 -13.50
C SER A 82 17.80 -28.11 -14.91
N ILE A 83 16.63 -28.22 -15.53
CA ILE A 83 16.36 -27.62 -16.84
C ILE A 83 16.44 -26.09 -16.78
N LEU A 84 15.86 -25.49 -15.74
CA LEU A 84 15.83 -24.05 -15.56
C LEU A 84 17.24 -23.49 -15.33
N GLU A 85 18.05 -24.15 -14.50
CA GLU A 85 19.47 -23.79 -14.24
C GLU A 85 20.32 -23.91 -15.50
N ARG A 86 20.13 -24.98 -16.28
CA ARG A 86 20.91 -25.22 -17.50
C ARG A 86 20.59 -24.25 -18.63
N LEU A 87 19.31 -23.98 -18.87
CA LEU A 87 18.86 -23.21 -20.04
C LEU A 87 18.66 -21.72 -19.74
N TRP A 88 18.27 -21.39 -18.50
CA TRP A 88 17.96 -20.02 -18.08
C TRP A 88 18.46 -19.78 -16.64
N PRO A 89 19.77 -19.83 -16.37
CA PRO A 89 20.32 -19.67 -15.03
C PRO A 89 19.86 -18.36 -14.36
N GLN A 90 19.78 -17.27 -15.13
CA GLN A 90 19.29 -15.96 -14.67
C GLN A 90 17.78 -15.91 -14.35
N ALA A 91 16.98 -16.92 -14.72
CA ALA A 91 15.56 -16.94 -14.39
C ALA A 91 15.30 -17.28 -12.90
N LEU A 92 16.25 -17.96 -12.26
CA LEU A 92 16.22 -18.26 -10.82
C LEU A 92 16.70 -17.10 -9.96
N GLU A 93 17.48 -16.17 -10.54
CA GLU A 93 17.79 -14.92 -9.86
C GLU A 93 16.46 -14.23 -9.52
N ARG A 94 16.14 -14.21 -8.23
CA ARG A 94 15.12 -13.32 -7.70
C ARG A 94 15.59 -11.93 -8.09
N ARG A 95 15.01 -11.34 -9.14
CA ARG A 95 14.88 -9.89 -9.18
C ARG A 95 14.13 -9.57 -7.91
N GLU A 96 14.85 -9.20 -6.85
CA GLU A 96 14.31 -8.34 -5.83
C GLU A 96 13.56 -7.29 -6.63
N LYS A 97 12.24 -7.25 -6.43
CA LYS A 97 11.54 -6.05 -6.85
C LYS A 97 12.31 -4.98 -6.09
N ARG A 98 13.12 -4.18 -6.81
CA ARG A 98 13.48 -2.83 -6.39
C ARG A 98 12.13 -2.17 -6.23
N GLY A 99 11.48 -2.41 -5.09
CA GLY A 99 10.44 -1.56 -4.60
C GLY A 99 11.18 -0.25 -4.51
N LYS A 100 10.87 0.69 -5.41
CA LYS A 100 11.25 2.07 -5.17
C LYS A 100 10.89 2.32 -3.72
N GLU A 101 11.88 2.63 -2.91
CA GLU A 101 11.69 2.91 -1.50
C GLU A 101 10.56 3.92 -1.44
N ARG A 102 9.41 3.49 -0.91
CA ARG A 102 8.21 4.31 -0.89
C ARG A 102 8.39 5.29 0.25
N VAL A 103 9.16 6.34 -0.01
CA VAL A 103 9.36 7.45 0.91
C VAL A 103 8.12 8.32 0.93
N LEU A 104 7.84 8.92 2.09
CA LEU A 104 6.79 9.92 2.20
C LEU A 104 7.18 11.16 1.37
N PRO A 105 6.23 11.78 0.65
CA PRO A 105 6.53 13.02 -0.05
C PRO A 105 6.88 14.13 0.95
N PRO A 106 7.69 15.12 0.58
CA PRO A 106 7.99 16.22 1.46
C PRO A 106 6.74 17.06 1.77
N LEU A 107 6.68 17.67 2.96
CA LEU A 107 5.59 18.57 3.32
C LEU A 107 5.74 19.90 2.57
N PRO A 108 4.63 20.50 2.09
CA PRO A 108 4.69 21.80 1.45
C PRO A 108 5.02 22.90 2.48
N ASN A 109 5.77 23.91 2.05
CA ASN A 109 6.12 25.09 2.86
C ASN A 109 6.88 24.81 4.17
N VAL A 110 7.59 23.68 4.28
CA VAL A 110 8.35 23.36 5.49
C VAL A 110 9.34 24.47 5.87
N ASP A 111 9.96 25.10 4.88
CA ASP A 111 10.93 26.19 5.06
C ASP A 111 10.32 27.47 5.64
N LYS A 112 8.99 27.60 5.68
CA LYS A 112 8.31 28.77 6.28
C LYS A 112 8.14 28.67 7.79
N TYR A 113 8.43 27.51 8.38
CA TYR A 113 8.23 27.24 9.78
C TYR A 113 9.54 26.73 10.41
N GLU A 114 9.82 27.17 11.63
CA GLU A 114 11.04 26.77 12.35
C GLU A 114 11.04 25.27 12.72
N ARG A 115 9.86 24.69 12.95
CA ARG A 115 9.71 23.30 13.36
C ARG A 115 8.41 22.69 12.86
N VAL A 116 8.47 21.44 12.41
CA VAL A 116 7.28 20.64 12.11
C VAL A 116 6.68 20.12 13.41
N VAL A 117 5.39 20.37 13.62
CA VAL A 117 4.63 19.84 14.75
C VAL A 117 3.38 19.16 14.22
N THR A 118 3.27 17.86 14.44
CA THR A 118 2.11 17.04 14.04
C THR A 118 1.32 16.61 15.28
N ARG A 119 0.09 16.15 15.08
CA ARG A 119 -0.69 15.57 16.19
C ARG A 119 -1.61 14.43 15.76
N PHE A 120 -1.75 13.45 16.64
CA PHE A 120 -2.86 12.52 16.63
C PHE A 120 -3.90 12.94 17.68
N ALA A 121 -5.15 13.09 17.26
CA ALA A 121 -6.21 13.69 18.07
C ALA A 121 -7.44 12.76 18.23
N PRO A 122 -7.33 11.69 19.04
CA PRO A 122 -8.44 10.75 19.26
C PRO A 122 -9.47 11.29 20.24
N ASN A 123 -10.72 10.84 20.10
CA ASN A 123 -11.70 10.95 21.19
C ASN A 123 -11.47 9.73 22.11
N PRO A 124 -11.44 9.90 23.44
CA PRO A 124 -11.26 8.79 24.37
C PRO A 124 -12.60 8.10 24.71
N ASP A 125 -13.33 7.69 23.67
CA ASP A 125 -14.65 7.06 23.74
C ASP A 125 -14.65 5.59 23.28
N CYS A 126 -13.57 5.14 22.64
CA CYS A 126 -13.40 3.77 22.16
C CYS A 126 -11.91 3.40 21.98
N VAL A 127 -11.64 2.13 21.71
CA VAL A 127 -10.30 1.63 21.35
C VAL A 127 -9.90 2.03 19.93
N LEU A 128 -8.60 2.08 19.66
CA LEU A 128 -8.11 2.35 18.31
C LEU A 128 -8.33 1.13 17.41
N HIS A 129 -8.53 1.40 16.11
CA HIS A 129 -8.64 0.39 15.08
C HIS A 129 -7.59 0.62 13.98
N LEU A 130 -7.46 -0.31 13.03
CA LEU A 130 -6.45 -0.23 11.96
C LEU A 130 -6.53 1.07 11.13
N GLY A 131 -7.72 1.66 10.98
CA GLY A 131 -7.87 2.97 10.33
C GLY A 131 -7.13 4.11 11.05
N SER A 132 -7.01 4.04 12.37
CA SER A 132 -6.32 5.01 13.22
C SER A 132 -4.82 4.92 13.03
N ALA A 133 -4.30 3.68 12.86
CA ALA A 133 -2.88 3.43 12.66
C ALA A 133 -2.31 4.24 11.48
N ARG A 134 -3.07 4.39 10.39
CA ARG A 134 -2.63 5.21 9.26
C ARG A 134 -2.38 6.67 9.65
N ALA A 135 -3.30 7.29 10.38
CA ALA A 135 -3.17 8.69 10.79
C ALA A 135 -2.03 8.87 11.82
N ILE A 136 -1.89 7.90 12.73
CA ILE A 136 -0.83 7.87 13.76
C ILE A 136 0.53 7.77 13.11
N ILE A 137 0.75 6.73 12.29
CA ILE A 137 2.03 6.45 11.65
C ILE A 137 2.41 7.61 10.74
N LEU A 138 1.50 8.12 9.90
CA LEU A 138 1.82 9.24 9.03
C LEU A 138 2.23 10.49 9.83
N SER A 139 1.47 10.84 10.87
CA SER A 139 1.79 12.01 11.69
C SER A 139 3.12 11.84 12.43
N HIS A 140 3.36 10.66 13.00
CA HIS A 140 4.60 10.31 13.68
C HIS A 140 5.80 10.35 12.73
N GLU A 141 5.73 9.67 11.58
CA GLU A 141 6.81 9.63 10.60
C GLU A 141 7.12 11.00 10.02
N TYR A 142 6.11 11.85 9.78
CA TYR A 142 6.37 13.24 9.39
C TYR A 142 7.08 14.04 10.48
N ALA A 143 6.72 13.87 11.75
CA ALA A 143 7.47 14.52 12.82
C ALA A 143 8.93 14.03 12.86
N ARG A 144 9.16 12.72 12.73
CA ARG A 144 10.52 12.15 12.77
C ARG A 144 11.36 12.52 11.55
N MET A 145 10.77 12.58 10.35
CA MET A 145 11.47 12.98 9.13
C MET A 145 11.99 14.42 9.16
N TYR A 146 11.40 15.29 9.98
CA TYR A 146 11.75 16.72 10.08
C TYR A 146 12.28 17.11 11.46
N ASP A 147 12.74 16.15 12.27
CA ASP A 147 13.20 16.39 13.65
C ASP A 147 12.22 17.26 14.48
N GLY A 148 10.93 17.04 14.23
CA GLY A 148 9.81 17.78 14.78
C GLY A 148 9.20 17.14 16.02
N LEU A 149 8.01 17.63 16.39
CA LEU A 149 7.24 17.11 17.53
C LEU A 149 5.98 16.39 17.08
N PHE A 150 5.66 15.28 17.74
CA PHE A 150 4.42 14.54 17.60
C PHE A 150 3.60 14.64 18.88
N ILE A 151 2.42 15.24 18.79
CA ILE A 151 1.54 15.49 19.93
C ILE A 151 0.42 14.45 19.99
N LEU A 152 0.16 13.91 21.19
CA LEU A 152 -1.07 13.18 21.50
C LEU A 152 -2.08 14.16 22.13
N ARG A 153 -3.26 14.32 21.52
CA ARG A 153 -4.26 15.27 21.99
C ARG A 153 -5.64 14.62 22.14
N PHE A 154 -6.07 14.39 23.37
CA PHE A 154 -7.39 13.83 23.63
C PHE A 154 -8.50 14.87 23.39
N GLU A 155 -9.38 14.58 22.43
CA GLU A 155 -10.55 15.39 22.08
C GLU A 155 -11.75 14.94 22.93
N ASP A 156 -11.84 15.41 24.17
CA ASP A 156 -12.81 14.98 25.17
C ASP A 156 -13.92 16.01 25.45
N THR A 157 -14.15 16.93 24.51
CA THR A 157 -15.09 18.07 24.70
C THR A 157 -16.54 17.78 24.33
N ASP A 158 -16.86 16.59 23.81
CA ASP A 158 -18.23 16.19 23.48
C ASP A 158 -18.80 15.18 24.50
N PRO A 159 -19.48 15.67 25.55
CA PRO A 159 -20.03 14.79 26.57
C PRO A 159 -21.28 14.01 26.12
N ARG A 160 -21.85 14.30 24.94
CA ARG A 160 -23.14 13.75 24.50
C ARG A 160 -22.99 12.63 23.48
N LEU A 161 -22.27 12.87 22.39
CA LEU A 161 -22.15 11.91 21.29
C LEU A 161 -20.90 11.04 21.42
N LYS A 162 -19.85 11.57 22.05
CA LYS A 162 -18.54 10.90 22.21
C LYS A 162 -18.09 10.90 23.65
N ARG A 163 -18.95 10.35 24.50
CA ARG A 163 -18.73 10.33 25.94
C ARG A 163 -17.41 9.65 26.27
N SER A 164 -16.51 10.45 26.82
CA SER A 164 -15.18 9.98 27.20
C SER A 164 -15.25 9.02 28.38
N ALA A 165 -14.40 7.99 28.38
CA ALA A 165 -14.22 7.09 29.51
C ALA A 165 -12.73 6.95 29.84
N LEU A 166 -12.40 7.02 31.13
CA LEU A 166 -11.02 7.03 31.63
C LEU A 166 -10.18 5.85 31.10
N GLN A 167 -10.79 4.66 30.99
CA GLN A 167 -10.12 3.47 30.45
C GLN A 167 -9.53 3.69 29.05
N PHE A 168 -10.18 4.49 28.20
CA PHE A 168 -9.73 4.66 26.82
C PHE A 168 -8.52 5.56 26.72
N PHE A 169 -8.28 6.46 27.68
CA PHE A 169 -7.05 7.24 27.71
C PHE A 169 -5.84 6.31 27.81
N ASP A 170 -5.88 5.36 28.74
CA ASP A 170 -4.76 4.43 28.97
C ASP A 170 -4.59 3.42 27.83
N LEU A 171 -5.70 2.90 27.29
CA LEU A 171 -5.67 1.98 26.14
C LEU A 171 -5.11 2.67 24.89
N ILE A 172 -5.50 3.91 24.60
CA ILE A 172 -4.96 4.69 23.47
C ILE A 172 -3.45 4.89 23.66
N ARG A 173 -3.00 5.25 24.86
CA ARG A 173 -1.57 5.40 25.17
C ARG A 173 -0.80 4.09 24.98
N GLU A 174 -1.40 2.96 25.36
CA GLU A 174 -0.83 1.63 25.19
C GLU A 174 -0.70 1.26 23.71
N ASP A 175 -1.76 1.45 22.92
CA ASP A 175 -1.77 1.18 21.49
C ASP A 175 -0.70 2.01 20.74
N LEU A 176 -0.54 3.30 21.08
CA LEU A 176 0.51 4.13 20.49
C LEU A 176 1.91 3.61 20.83
N ARG A 177 2.14 3.19 22.09
CA ARG A 177 3.42 2.59 22.51
C ARG A 177 3.67 1.27 21.80
N TRP A 178 2.64 0.44 21.64
CA TRP A 178 2.71 -0.84 20.92
C TRP A 178 3.06 -0.64 19.43
N LEU A 179 2.51 0.40 18.80
CA LEU A 179 2.86 0.81 17.44
C LEU A 179 4.27 1.43 17.32
N GLY A 180 4.99 1.64 18.42
CA GLY A 180 6.28 2.35 18.43
C GLY A 180 6.18 3.85 18.21
N CYS A 181 4.97 4.42 18.20
CA CYS A 181 4.71 5.84 17.93
C CYS A 181 4.64 6.63 19.24
N ARG A 182 5.79 6.90 19.86
CA ARG A 182 5.85 7.71 21.08
C ARG A 182 5.62 9.20 20.76
N TRP A 183 4.83 9.86 21.59
CA TRP A 183 4.55 11.29 21.50
C TRP A 183 5.48 12.10 22.41
N ASP A 184 5.73 13.35 22.02
CA ASP A 184 6.61 14.28 22.73
C ASP A 184 5.82 15.14 23.73
N GLU A 185 4.56 15.44 23.42
CA GLU A 185 3.66 16.21 24.29
C GLU A 185 2.26 15.59 24.31
N GLU A 186 1.58 15.74 25.46
CA GLU A 186 0.22 15.26 25.66
C GLU A 186 -0.69 16.38 26.14
N TYR A 187 -1.91 16.45 25.58
CA TYR A 187 -2.91 17.41 26.00
C TYR A 187 -4.30 16.79 26.10
N ILE A 188 -5.07 17.21 27.09
CA ILE A 188 -6.49 16.94 27.22
C ILE A 188 -7.23 18.24 26.88
N GLN A 189 -8.23 18.18 25.99
CA GLN A 189 -8.90 19.39 25.51
C GLN A 189 -9.80 20.03 26.56
N SER A 190 -10.42 19.25 27.45
CA SER A 190 -11.26 19.76 28.54
C SER A 190 -10.47 20.63 29.53
N ASP A 191 -9.21 20.31 29.82
CA ASP A 191 -8.31 21.15 30.65
C ASP A 191 -8.05 22.53 30.03
N ARG A 192 -8.30 22.67 28.72
CA ARG A 192 -8.02 23.88 27.94
C ARG A 192 -9.27 24.71 27.66
N LEU A 193 -10.43 24.33 28.21
CA LEU A 193 -11.67 25.12 28.11
C LEU A 193 -11.48 26.61 28.45
N PRO A 194 -10.70 27.01 29.49
CA PRO A 194 -10.46 28.43 29.76
C PRO A 194 -9.87 29.21 28.57
N ILE A 195 -9.01 28.58 27.78
CA ILE A 195 -8.43 29.17 26.56
C ILE A 195 -9.53 29.40 25.53
N TYR A 196 -10.42 28.41 25.32
CA TYR A 196 -11.50 28.54 24.34
C TYR A 196 -12.50 29.62 24.75
N TYR A 197 -12.88 29.71 26.02
CA TYR A 197 -13.74 30.79 26.52
C TYR A 197 -13.13 32.17 26.35
N LYS A 198 -11.80 32.30 26.53
CA LYS A 198 -11.09 33.55 26.27
C LYS A 198 -11.22 33.96 24.80
N TYR A 199 -10.96 33.04 23.86
CA TYR A 199 -11.06 33.34 22.43
C TYR A 199 -12.52 33.51 21.96
N ALA A 200 -13.48 32.76 22.50
CA ALA A 200 -14.89 32.94 22.19
C ALA A 200 -15.38 34.33 22.59
N ARG A 201 -14.99 34.82 23.77
CA ARG A 201 -15.28 36.21 24.20
C ARG A 201 -14.67 37.23 23.25
N LYS A 202 -13.38 37.09 22.93
CA LYS A 202 -12.70 37.97 21.98
C LYS A 202 -13.40 38.00 20.62
N LEU A 203 -13.82 36.84 20.09
CA LEU A 203 -14.54 36.77 18.82
C LEU A 203 -15.87 37.52 18.85
N ILE A 204 -16.61 37.46 19.97
CA ILE A 204 -17.85 38.21 20.16
C ILE A 204 -17.56 39.72 20.26
N GLU A 205 -16.56 40.10 21.04
CA GLU A 205 -16.13 41.50 21.21
C GLU A 205 -15.66 42.12 19.89
N ASP A 206 -14.95 41.36 19.06
CA ASP A 206 -14.48 41.78 17.73
C ASP A 206 -15.59 41.75 16.65
N GLY A 207 -16.83 41.38 17.00
CA GLY A 207 -17.95 41.29 16.07
C GLY A 207 -17.90 40.10 15.10
N ASN A 208 -17.01 39.13 15.34
CA ASN A 208 -16.79 37.94 14.50
C ASN A 208 -17.65 36.73 14.92
N ALA A 209 -18.41 36.83 16.02
CA ALA A 209 -19.31 35.80 16.50
C ALA A 209 -20.53 36.41 17.23
N TYR A 210 -21.63 35.67 17.29
CA TYR A 210 -22.84 36.07 18.04
C TYR A 210 -23.52 34.85 18.67
N VAL A 211 -24.38 35.08 19.67
CA VAL A 211 -25.20 34.04 20.29
C VAL A 211 -26.50 33.89 19.51
N CYS A 212 -26.70 32.74 18.87
CA CYS A 212 -27.97 32.42 18.20
C CYS A 212 -29.00 31.96 19.24
N THR A 213 -30.16 32.60 19.27
CA THR A 213 -31.27 32.28 20.17
C THR A 213 -32.47 31.64 19.44
N CYS A 214 -32.31 31.29 18.16
CA CYS A 214 -33.31 30.54 17.41
C CYS A 214 -33.47 29.12 17.98
N LYS A 215 -34.63 28.50 17.76
CA LYS A 215 -34.83 27.09 18.11
C LYS A 215 -34.06 26.20 17.11
N PRO A 216 -33.29 25.19 17.57
CA PRO A 216 -32.58 24.24 16.70
C PRO A 216 -33.50 23.43 15.79
#